data_AF-A0A0F9G4F6-F1
#
_entry.id   AF-A0A0F9G4F6-F1
#
_cell.length_a   1.000
_cell.length_b   1.000
_cell.length_c   1.000
_cell.angle_alpha   90.00
_cell.angle_beta   90.00
_cell.angle_gamma   90.00
#
_symmetry.space_group_name_H-M   'P 1'
#
loop_
_entity.id
_entity.type
_entity.pdbx_description
1 polymer ?
#
loop_
_entity_poly.entity_id
_entity_poly.type
_entity_poly.pdbx_seq_one_letter_code
_entity_poly.pdbx_strand_id
1 'polypeptide(L)'
;ALDDRLTTAVHLRFGLPASLPVRIKQQIKKADRISAWMEASQIAGFSETEATRFFGRPDTSLMEGLNILLRPPVEVRNEFTARHEALLGEMA
;
A
#
# COMPACT_ATOMS: atom_id res chain seq x y z
N ALA A 1 10.29 -7.93 -15.95
CA ALA A 1 11.72 -7.88 -16.37
C ALA A 1 12.44 -6.64 -15.86
N LEU A 2 11.97 -5.42 -16.15
CA LEU A 2 12.53 -4.18 -15.57
C LEU A 2 12.06 -3.97 -14.13
N ASP A 3 10.74 -4.08 -13.88
CA ASP A 3 10.15 -3.87 -12.55
C ASP A 3 10.71 -4.82 -11.49
N ASP A 4 10.95 -6.08 -11.85
CA ASP A 4 11.55 -7.07 -10.95
C ASP A 4 12.98 -6.68 -10.56
N ARG A 5 13.76 -6.15 -11.52
CA ARG A 5 15.13 -5.67 -11.26
C ARG A 5 15.12 -4.43 -10.38
N LEU A 6 14.22 -3.49 -10.64
CA LEU A 6 14.08 -2.28 -9.82
C LEU A 6 13.67 -2.64 -8.39
N THR A 7 12.65 -3.51 -8.23
CA THR A 7 12.19 -3.99 -6.92
C THR A 7 13.31 -4.66 -6.15
N THR A 8 14.08 -5.53 -6.82
CA THR A 8 15.25 -6.19 -6.22
C THR A 8 16.28 -5.17 -5.75
N ALA A 9 16.63 -4.18 -6.58
CA ALA A 9 17.60 -3.15 -6.22
C ALA A 9 17.13 -2.30 -5.02
N VAL A 10 15.84 -1.97 -4.96
CA VAL A 10 15.24 -1.24 -3.84
C VAL A 10 15.31 -2.06 -2.55
N HIS A 11 14.90 -3.34 -2.57
CA HIS A 11 14.98 -4.19 -1.39
C HIS A 11 16.41 -4.29 -0.84
N LEU A 12 17.37 -4.57 -1.72
CA LEU A 12 18.78 -4.71 -1.34
C LEU A 12 19.35 -3.40 -0.77
N ARG A 13 18.98 -2.24 -1.35
CA ARG A 13 19.40 -0.92 -0.87
C ARG A 13 19.00 -0.65 0.59
N PHE A 14 17.91 -1.25 1.06
CA PHE A 14 17.38 -1.09 2.41
C PHE A 14 17.56 -2.33 3.29
N GLY A 15 18.45 -3.25 2.90
CA GLY A 15 18.79 -4.43 3.73
C GLY A 15 17.70 -5.51 3.76
N LEU A 16 16.72 -5.47 2.85
CA LEU A 16 15.68 -6.48 2.73
C LEU A 16 16.12 -7.62 1.78
N PRO A 17 15.51 -8.82 1.89
CA PRO A 17 15.73 -9.89 0.93
C PRO A 17 15.41 -9.46 -0.51
N ALA A 18 16.24 -9.88 -1.48
CA ALA A 18 16.04 -9.58 -2.91
C ALA A 18 14.62 -9.90 -3.39
N SER A 19 14.08 -11.04 -2.93
CA SER A 19 12.69 -11.45 -3.13
C SER A 19 12.03 -11.66 -1.77
N LEU A 20 10.83 -11.11 -1.59
CA LEU A 20 10.05 -11.28 -0.36
C LEU A 20 9.47 -12.69 -0.27
N PRO A 21 9.32 -13.26 0.94
CA PRO A 21 8.58 -14.50 1.14
C PRO A 21 7.16 -14.40 0.54
N VAL A 22 6.70 -15.48 -0.10
CA VAL A 22 5.41 -15.51 -0.80
C VAL A 22 4.24 -15.04 0.09
N ARG A 23 4.23 -15.47 1.36
CA ARG A 23 3.21 -15.06 2.34
C ARG A 23 3.18 -13.54 2.56
N ILE A 24 4.35 -12.90 2.64
CA ILE A 24 4.45 -11.44 2.81
C ILE A 24 3.94 -10.73 1.55
N LYS A 25 4.34 -11.19 0.36
CA LYS A 25 3.85 -10.67 -0.92
C LYS A 25 2.32 -10.77 -1.03
N GLN A 26 1.72 -11.86 -0.56
CA GLN A 26 0.27 -12.03 -0.52
C GLN A 26 -0.42 -11.05 0.44
N GLN A 27 0.16 -10.80 1.62
CA GLN A 27 -0.39 -9.81 2.56
C GLN A 27 -0.32 -8.39 2.00
N ILE A 28 0.81 -8.02 1.36
CA ILE A 28 0.94 -6.73 0.66
C ILE A 28 -0.16 -6.60 -0.40
N LYS A 29 -0.39 -7.65 -1.19
CA LYS A 29 -1.45 -7.63 -2.22
C LYS A 29 -2.88 -7.62 -1.67
N LYS A 30 -3.10 -8.16 -0.47
CA LYS A 30 -4.39 -8.02 0.23
C LYS A 30 -4.59 -6.57 0.67
N ALA A 31 -3.58 -5.94 1.28
CA ALA A 31 -3.65 -4.54 1.70
C ALA A 31 -3.83 -3.58 0.51
N ASP A 32 -3.07 -3.77 -0.57
CA ASP A 32 -3.18 -3.05 -1.86
C ASP A 32 -4.60 -3.08 -2.41
N ARG A 33 -5.24 -4.26 -2.39
CA ARG A 33 -6.62 -4.43 -2.86
C ARG A 33 -7.64 -3.73 -1.95
N ILE A 34 -7.43 -3.72 -0.64
CA ILE A 34 -8.28 -2.97 0.30
C ILE A 34 -8.16 -1.47 0.03
N SER A 35 -6.92 -0.96 -0.11
CA SER A 35 -6.66 0.45 -0.47
C SER A 35 -7.36 0.83 -1.77
N ALA A 36 -7.22 0.01 -2.82
CA ALA A 36 -7.85 0.26 -4.11
C ALA A 36 -9.39 0.31 -4.04
N TRP A 37 -10.01 -0.55 -3.22
CA TRP A 37 -11.46 -0.51 -2.99
C TRP A 37 -11.88 0.79 -2.29
N MET A 38 -11.12 1.23 -1.28
CA MET A 38 -11.38 2.48 -0.56
C MET A 38 -11.19 3.70 -1.47
N GLU A 39 -10.12 3.72 -2.27
CA GLU A 39 -9.85 4.80 -3.23
C GLU A 39 -10.97 4.89 -4.27
N ALA A 40 -11.38 3.74 -4.83
CA ALA A 40 -12.45 3.68 -5.81
C ALA A 40 -13.75 4.27 -5.28
N SER A 41 -14.15 3.86 -4.06
CA SER A 41 -15.42 4.26 -3.45
C SER A 41 -15.41 5.68 -2.85
N GLN A 42 -14.28 6.14 -2.31
CA GLN A 42 -14.21 7.42 -1.60
C GLN A 42 -13.82 8.60 -2.49
N ILE A 43 -12.89 8.41 -3.43
CA ILE A 43 -12.30 9.53 -4.18
C ILE A 43 -12.36 9.37 -5.71
N ALA A 44 -12.60 8.17 -6.24
CA ALA A 44 -12.66 7.93 -7.69
C ALA A 44 -14.10 7.90 -8.25
N GLY A 45 -15.12 8.05 -7.40
CA GLY A 45 -16.52 8.15 -7.82
C GLY A 45 -17.21 6.83 -8.17
N PHE A 46 -16.62 5.68 -7.82
CA PHE A 46 -17.28 4.39 -8.00
C PHE A 46 -18.34 4.20 -6.92
N SER A 47 -19.45 3.58 -7.28
CA SER A 47 -20.37 3.04 -6.28
C SER A 47 -19.73 1.89 -5.51
N GLU A 48 -20.24 1.59 -4.31
CA GLU A 48 -19.78 0.44 -3.52
C GLU A 48 -19.88 -0.88 -4.30
N THR A 49 -20.95 -1.03 -5.09
CA THR A 49 -21.18 -2.21 -5.94
C THR A 49 -20.10 -2.35 -7.02
N GLU A 50 -19.71 -1.25 -7.66
CA GLU A 50 -18.64 -1.26 -8.67
C GLU A 50 -17.29 -1.54 -8.03
N ALA A 51 -16.94 -0.84 -6.94
CA ALA A 51 -15.70 -1.09 -6.20
C ALA A 51 -15.61 -2.56 -5.75
N THR A 52 -16.70 -3.11 -5.20
CA THR A 52 -16.79 -4.52 -4.78
C THR A 52 -16.65 -5.48 -5.96
N ARG A 53 -17.20 -5.14 -7.13
CA ARG A 53 -17.05 -5.96 -8.34
C ARG A 53 -15.60 -6.03 -8.83
N PHE A 54 -14.87 -4.92 -8.78
CA PHE A 54 -13.49 -4.86 -9.29
C PHE A 54 -12.46 -5.34 -8.26
N PHE A 55 -12.64 -5.02 -6.99
CA PHE A 55 -11.64 -5.24 -5.93
C PHE A 55 -12.07 -6.26 -4.87
N GLY A 56 -13.31 -6.75 -4.91
CA GLY A 56 -13.88 -7.59 -3.86
C GLY A 56 -14.31 -6.77 -2.64
N ARG A 57 -15.19 -7.33 -1.80
CA ARG A 57 -15.62 -6.65 -0.57
C ARG A 57 -14.55 -6.84 0.52
N PRO A 58 -13.92 -5.76 1.01
CA PRO A 58 -12.98 -5.83 2.12
C PRO A 58 -13.68 -6.11 3.45
N ASP A 59 -12.92 -6.61 4.42
CA ASP A 59 -13.38 -6.72 5.82
C ASP A 59 -13.41 -5.31 6.43
N THR A 60 -14.57 -4.91 6.95
CA THR A 60 -14.79 -3.56 7.50
C THR A 60 -13.90 -3.28 8.70
N SER A 61 -13.53 -4.30 9.49
CA SER A 61 -12.63 -4.15 10.63
C SER A 61 -11.22 -3.69 10.23
N LEU A 62 -10.78 -4.02 9.01
CA LEU A 62 -9.47 -3.61 8.49
C LEU A 62 -9.47 -2.17 7.97
N MET A 63 -10.65 -1.56 7.81
CA MET A 63 -10.81 -0.20 7.30
C MET A 63 -11.22 0.78 8.41
N GLU A 64 -11.51 0.30 9.61
CA GLU A 64 -11.97 1.12 10.70
C GLU A 64 -10.92 2.19 11.06
N GLY A 65 -11.35 3.46 11.09
CA GLY A 65 -10.47 4.60 11.33
C GLY A 65 -9.59 5.03 10.15
N LEU A 66 -9.63 4.33 9.01
CA LEU A 66 -8.90 4.70 7.79
C LEU A 66 -9.78 5.53 6.85
N ASN A 67 -9.21 6.63 6.33
CA ASN A 67 -9.86 7.47 5.32
C ASN A 67 -8.87 7.80 4.20
N ILE A 68 -9.36 7.81 2.96
CA ILE A 68 -8.57 8.26 1.81
C ILE A 68 -8.78 9.75 1.61
N LEU A 69 -7.71 10.52 1.79
CA LEU A 69 -7.73 11.97 1.66
C LEU A 69 -6.77 12.41 0.56
N LEU A 70 -7.25 13.26 -0.35
CA LEU A 70 -6.39 13.95 -1.31
C LEU A 70 -5.59 15.03 -0.57
N ARG A 71 -4.26 14.97 -0.70
CA ARG A 71 -3.35 15.83 0.04
C ARG A 71 -2.31 16.49 -0.87
N PRO A 72 -1.78 17.66 -0.49
CA PRO A 72 -0.71 18.31 -1.23
C PRO A 72 0.51 17.40 -1.42
N PRO A 73 1.17 17.39 -2.59
CA PRO A 73 2.27 16.47 -2.88
C PRO A 73 3.44 16.55 -1.90
N VAL A 74 3.75 17.75 -1.41
CA VAL A 74 4.85 17.96 -0.45
C VAL A 74 4.55 17.32 0.90
N GLU A 75 3.31 17.41 1.38
CA GLU A 75 2.88 16.82 2.64
C GLU A 75 2.96 15.28 2.57
N VAL A 76 2.39 14.70 1.51
CA VAL A 76 2.41 13.24 1.29
C VAL A 76 3.84 12.72 1.21
N ARG A 77 4.73 13.42 0.49
CA ARG A 77 6.15 13.05 0.39
C ARG A 77 6.81 13.04 1.76
N ASN A 78 6.64 14.11 2.53
CA ASN A 78 7.28 14.24 3.83
C ASN A 78 6.80 13.16 4.82
N GLU A 79 5.50 12.90 4.86
CA GLU A 79 4.94 11.86 5.72
C GLU A 79 5.36 10.44 5.31
N PHE A 80 5.41 10.16 4.00
CA PHE A 80 5.89 8.87 3.50
C PHE A 80 7.34 8.63 3.93
N THR A 81 8.21 9.62 3.73
CA THR A 81 9.62 9.54 4.13
C THR A 81 9.75 9.38 5.65
N ALA A 82 8.99 10.12 6.45
CA ALA A 82 9.00 10.00 7.90
C ALA A 82 8.57 8.60 8.38
N ARG A 83 7.51 8.01 7.80
CA ARG A 83 7.10 6.65 8.15
C ARG A 83 8.14 5.61 7.73
N HIS A 84 8.74 5.79 6.55
CA HIS A 84 9.81 4.92 6.07
C HIS A 84 11.04 4.96 7.01
N GLU A 85 11.47 6.16 7.43
CA GLU A 85 12.57 6.33 8.38
C GLU A 85 12.26 5.71 9.75
N ALA A 86 11.04 5.90 10.26
CA ALA A 86 10.61 5.28 11.51
C ALA A 86 10.69 3.74 11.46
N LEU A 87 10.19 3.14 10.38
CA LEU A 87 10.26 1.68 10.17
C LEU A 87 11.69 1.17 10.02
N LEU A 88 12.57 1.92 9.34
CA LEU A 88 13.98 1.57 9.26
C LEU A 88 14.66 1.65 10.63
N GLY A 89 14.28 2.61 11.48
CA GLY A 89 14.75 2.71 12.85
C GLY A 89 14.34 1.52 13.72
N GLU A 90 13.18 0.90 13.45
CA GLU A 90 12.72 -0.32 14.13
C GLU A 90 13.51 -1.58 13.71
N MET A 91 14.28 -1.53 12.61
CA MET A 91 15.10 -2.65 12.13
C MET A 91 16.53 -2.67 12.70
N ALA A 92 16.97 -1.57 13.33
CA ALA A 92 18.30 -1.40 13.92
C ALA A 92 18.35 -1.90 15.36
#